data_AF-A0AA97H9L6-F1
#
_entry.id   AF-A0AA97H9L6-F1
#
_cell.length_a   1.000
_cell.length_b   1.000
_cell.length_c   1.000
_cell.angle_alpha   90.00
_cell.angle_beta   90.00
_cell.angle_gamma   90.00
#
_symmetry.space_group_name_H-M   'P 1'
#
loop_
_entity.id
_entity.type
_entity.pdbx_description
1 polymer ?
#
loop_
_entity_poly.entity_id
_entity_poly.type
_entity_poly.pdbx_seq_one_letter_code
_entity_poly.pdbx_strand_id
1 'polypeptide(L)'
;MNSDALALARRLAELDQKETAQQAYTLVLQQSDGSDPAAEMEAASYIFFSEGEYQTAYTTFVSLYNRGYYQAELMDLMMQAFYLPNVEAQQKCYQENCELLGGYPYLFCKDFLPFDSLPILFFPFNDKGYIPFFKTQNRFGEYIDFNDPVIDRNFFHDLENPILAEDVFSQYQLEYLNDNVRKSEWVARENHIYLHYTDWNTFCAYLSCLQFSRLLPQQKFVFLVEKEIAQYPIDFAERFGIDYSRNRVRPFSYQEVTRLIWHTQLATHNGGDFFNEIFHNHPNLLTMESVMFHELSQKIKTAKKELRRQAGKTQKGMMARLTDKDMLVSLLLGREDACAGLDYKARIVPAVFFQPHFPNMLYHIMLAGKKGVSTLYSEQYESIRESPIFQNFKYIKTFTPMRRITTSYAASVRFMYAQAQMDQGREGGKPLRWFQMLYLSVYKTEAL
;
A
#
# COMPACT_ATOMS: atom_id res chain seq x y z
N MET A 1 -38.00 -6.39 2.57
CA MET A 1 -37.35 -7.22 3.61
C MET A 1 -38.11 -8.54 3.84
N ASN A 2 -37.43 -9.68 4.03
CA ASN A 2 -38.10 -10.97 4.24
C ASN A 2 -38.57 -11.09 5.71
N SER A 3 -39.86 -10.85 5.96
CA SER A 3 -40.49 -10.81 7.30
C SER A 3 -40.16 -12.03 8.18
N ASP A 4 -39.86 -13.18 7.57
CA ASP A 4 -39.57 -14.43 8.27
C ASP A 4 -38.18 -14.46 8.93
N ALA A 5 -37.19 -13.78 8.34
CA ALA A 5 -35.82 -13.76 8.86
C ALA A 5 -35.70 -12.95 10.17
N LEU A 6 -36.37 -11.79 10.22
CA LEU A 6 -36.39 -10.96 11.43
C LEU A 6 -37.18 -11.63 12.56
N ALA A 7 -38.32 -12.25 12.26
CA ALA A 7 -39.09 -12.99 13.25
C ALA A 7 -38.30 -14.18 13.83
N LEU A 8 -37.53 -14.89 13.00
CA LEU A 8 -36.64 -15.95 13.44
C LEU A 8 -35.52 -15.39 14.36
N ALA A 9 -34.88 -14.28 13.96
CA ALA A 9 -33.82 -13.65 14.75
C ALA A 9 -34.31 -13.22 16.15
N ARG A 10 -35.49 -12.59 16.22
CA ARG A 10 -36.17 -12.24 17.49
C ARG A 10 -36.40 -13.47 18.36
N ARG A 11 -36.95 -14.54 17.79
CA ARG A 11 -37.23 -15.78 18.53
C ARG A 11 -35.95 -16.44 19.06
N LEU A 12 -34.87 -16.43 18.27
CA LEU A 12 -33.57 -16.95 18.71
C LEU A 12 -32.99 -16.11 19.86
N ALA A 13 -33.16 -14.80 19.82
CA ALA A 13 -32.76 -13.90 20.90
C ALA A 13 -33.58 -14.14 22.18
N GLU A 14 -34.90 -14.35 22.07
CA GLU A 14 -35.78 -14.68 23.20
C GLU A 14 -35.43 -16.03 23.86
N LEU A 15 -34.91 -16.97 23.08
CA LEU A 15 -34.45 -18.29 23.54
C LEU A 15 -33.02 -18.28 24.09
N ASP A 16 -32.41 -17.10 24.28
CA ASP A 16 -31.04 -16.90 24.77
C ASP A 16 -29.97 -17.61 23.91
N GLN A 17 -30.26 -17.82 22.62
CA GLN A 17 -29.33 -18.41 21.65
C GLN A 17 -28.47 -17.34 20.99
N LYS A 18 -27.64 -16.66 21.80
CA LYS A 18 -26.83 -15.49 21.42
C LYS A 18 -26.14 -15.61 20.05
N GLU A 19 -25.30 -16.61 19.86
CA GLU A 19 -24.50 -16.76 18.62
C GLU A 19 -25.40 -17.00 17.38
N THR A 20 -26.42 -17.83 17.51
CA THR A 20 -27.37 -18.12 16.42
C THR A 20 -28.23 -16.90 16.10
N ALA A 21 -28.62 -16.13 17.12
CA ALA A 21 -29.36 -14.88 16.95
C ALA A 21 -28.51 -13.83 16.23
N GLN A 22 -27.23 -13.69 16.58
CA GLN A 22 -26.29 -12.79 15.88
C GLN A 22 -26.17 -13.14 14.39
N GLN A 23 -26.05 -14.43 14.05
CA GLN A 23 -26.03 -14.89 12.66
C GLN A 23 -27.34 -14.57 11.93
N ALA A 24 -28.48 -14.79 12.58
CA ALA A 24 -29.79 -14.49 12.00
C ALA A 24 -29.98 -12.98 11.75
N TYR A 25 -29.60 -12.13 12.70
CA TYR A 25 -29.64 -10.67 12.51
C TYR A 25 -28.65 -10.19 11.45
N THR A 26 -27.48 -10.82 11.34
CA THR A 26 -26.52 -10.50 10.26
C THR A 26 -27.15 -10.80 8.88
N LEU A 27 -27.89 -11.92 8.77
CA LEU A 27 -28.60 -12.26 7.54
C LEU A 27 -29.72 -11.24 7.23
N VAL A 28 -30.43 -10.74 8.25
CA VAL A 28 -31.43 -9.67 8.07
C VAL A 28 -30.78 -8.44 7.43
N LEU A 29 -29.61 -8.02 7.92
CA LEU A 29 -28.88 -6.88 7.37
C LEU A 29 -28.39 -7.13 5.93
N GLN A 30 -27.89 -8.33 5.63
CA GLN A 30 -27.45 -8.69 4.28
C GLN A 30 -28.60 -8.76 3.26
N GLN A 31 -29.81 -9.10 3.71
CA GLN A 31 -31.01 -9.15 2.87
C GLN A 31 -31.77 -7.82 2.81
N SER A 32 -31.32 -6.81 3.58
CA SER A 32 -31.94 -5.50 3.55
C SER A 32 -31.65 -4.80 2.23
N ASP A 33 -32.70 -4.23 1.65
CA ASP A 33 -32.65 -3.30 0.52
C ASP A 33 -32.72 -1.84 0.98
N GLY A 34 -32.65 -1.60 2.30
CA GLY A 34 -32.76 -0.28 2.89
C GLY A 34 -34.19 0.24 3.06
N SER A 35 -35.21 -0.58 2.78
CA SER A 35 -36.63 -0.18 2.85
C SER A 35 -37.23 -0.20 4.27
N ASP A 36 -36.60 -0.89 5.23
CA ASP A 36 -37.07 -0.97 6.62
C ASP A 36 -35.96 -0.56 7.61
N PRO A 37 -35.81 0.76 7.85
CA PRO A 37 -34.81 1.30 8.77
C PRO A 37 -34.97 0.81 10.21
N ALA A 38 -36.18 0.47 10.65
CA ALA A 38 -36.45 0.03 12.01
C ALA A 38 -35.90 -1.38 12.25
N ALA A 39 -36.12 -2.28 11.30
CA ALA A 39 -35.54 -3.63 11.35
C ALA A 39 -34.01 -3.61 11.24
N GLU A 40 -33.44 -2.73 10.40
CA GLU A 40 -31.99 -2.53 10.33
C GLU A 40 -31.42 -2.02 11.65
N MET A 41 -32.09 -1.04 12.26
CA MET A 41 -31.68 -0.47 13.55
C MET A 41 -31.73 -1.54 14.64
N GLU A 42 -32.80 -2.34 14.71
CA GLU A 42 -32.92 -3.44 15.67
C GLU A 42 -31.82 -4.48 15.50
N ALA A 43 -31.61 -4.94 14.27
CA ALA A 43 -30.62 -5.97 13.96
C ALA A 43 -29.19 -5.50 14.28
N ALA A 44 -28.83 -4.29 13.85
CA ALA A 44 -27.53 -3.69 14.15
C ALA A 44 -27.34 -3.47 15.65
N SER A 45 -28.35 -2.96 16.35
CA SER A 45 -28.29 -2.78 17.81
C SER A 45 -28.09 -4.10 18.54
N TYR A 46 -28.82 -5.15 18.16
CA TYR A 46 -28.66 -6.47 18.78
C TYR A 46 -27.24 -7.01 18.57
N ILE A 47 -26.73 -6.96 17.34
CA ILE A 47 -25.36 -7.43 17.03
C ILE A 47 -24.34 -6.65 17.87
N PHE A 48 -24.48 -5.33 17.96
CA PHE A 48 -23.56 -4.48 18.71
C PHE A 48 -23.58 -4.76 20.22
N PHE A 49 -24.74 -4.70 20.87
CA PHE A 49 -24.85 -4.88 22.32
C PHE A 49 -24.63 -6.32 22.78
N SER A 50 -24.81 -7.29 21.89
CA SER A 50 -24.43 -8.67 22.16
C SER A 50 -22.96 -8.97 21.87
N GLU A 51 -22.10 -7.98 21.57
CA GLU A 51 -20.68 -8.20 21.27
C GLU A 51 -20.46 -9.15 20.07
N GLY A 52 -21.30 -9.04 19.05
CA GLY A 52 -21.11 -9.72 17.77
C GLY A 52 -20.09 -8.99 16.87
N GLU A 53 -20.13 -9.27 15.57
CA GLU A 53 -19.29 -8.59 14.56
C GLU A 53 -19.66 -7.11 14.43
N TYR A 54 -19.06 -6.27 15.29
CA TYR A 54 -19.43 -4.86 15.45
C TYR A 54 -19.32 -4.04 14.16
N GLN A 55 -18.42 -4.41 13.23
CA GLN A 55 -18.26 -3.70 11.95
C GLN A 55 -19.53 -3.74 11.09
N THR A 56 -20.29 -4.84 11.17
CA THR A 56 -21.57 -4.97 10.49
C THR A 56 -22.60 -4.00 11.07
N ALA A 57 -22.67 -3.92 12.40
CA ALA A 57 -23.53 -2.97 13.10
C ALA A 57 -23.13 -1.52 12.82
N TYR A 58 -21.83 -1.21 12.96
CA TYR A 58 -21.25 0.10 12.68
C TYR A 58 -21.61 0.58 11.26
N THR A 59 -21.37 -0.25 10.24
CA THR A 59 -21.66 0.11 8.85
C THR A 59 -23.16 0.40 8.66
N THR A 60 -24.01 -0.36 9.34
CA THR A 60 -25.46 -0.14 9.33
C THR A 60 -25.84 1.16 10.02
N PHE A 61 -25.26 1.48 11.18
CA PHE A 61 -25.45 2.75 11.89
C PHE A 61 -25.07 3.95 11.02
N VAL A 62 -23.90 3.91 10.38
CA VAL A 62 -23.46 4.95 9.44
C VAL A 62 -24.44 5.11 8.28
N SER A 63 -24.91 4.00 7.70
CA SER A 63 -25.88 4.01 6.60
C SER A 63 -27.24 4.60 7.02
N LEU A 64 -27.76 4.20 8.18
CA LEU A 64 -29.01 4.73 8.73
C LEU A 64 -28.90 6.22 9.01
N TYR A 65 -27.82 6.64 9.65
CA TYR A 65 -27.54 8.05 9.95
C TYR A 65 -27.50 8.90 8.67
N ASN A 66 -26.76 8.46 7.65
CA ASN A 66 -26.62 9.17 6.38
C ASN A 66 -27.93 9.22 5.57
N ARG A 67 -28.85 8.26 5.77
CA ARG A 67 -30.21 8.27 5.22
C ARG A 67 -31.20 9.12 6.03
N GLY A 68 -30.76 9.74 7.13
CA GLY A 68 -31.58 10.62 7.96
C GLY A 68 -32.36 9.91 9.08
N TYR A 69 -32.09 8.63 9.34
CA TYR A 69 -32.78 7.86 10.38
C TYR A 69 -31.99 7.89 11.69
N TYR A 70 -32.71 8.04 12.81
CA TYR A 70 -32.19 7.95 14.19
C TYR A 70 -30.92 8.80 14.43
N GLN A 71 -30.80 9.96 13.78
CA GLN A 71 -29.53 10.70 13.75
C GLN A 71 -29.04 11.12 15.14
N ALA A 72 -29.94 11.55 16.03
CA ALA A 72 -29.55 11.98 17.37
C ALA A 72 -29.05 10.79 18.19
N GLU A 73 -29.79 9.69 18.18
CA GLU A 73 -29.50 8.46 18.92
C GLU A 73 -28.23 7.79 18.39
N LEU A 74 -28.08 7.71 17.07
CA LEU A 74 -26.90 7.13 16.44
C LEU A 74 -25.67 8.00 16.63
N MET A 75 -25.78 9.34 16.58
CA MET A 75 -24.63 10.19 16.88
C MET A 75 -24.17 10.00 18.33
N ASP A 76 -25.09 9.99 19.29
CA ASP A 76 -24.73 9.74 20.69
C ASP A 76 -24.07 8.36 20.87
N LEU A 77 -24.67 7.30 20.30
CA LEU A 77 -24.10 5.96 20.31
C LEU A 77 -22.68 5.95 19.70
N MET A 78 -22.51 6.54 18.52
CA MET A 78 -21.23 6.56 17.81
C MET A 78 -20.17 7.32 18.59
N MET A 79 -20.55 8.43 19.23
CA MET A 79 -19.67 9.24 20.06
C MET A 79 -19.20 8.48 21.29
N GLN A 80 -20.13 7.87 22.04
CA GLN A 80 -19.81 7.14 23.27
C GLN A 80 -19.04 5.84 23.00
N ALA A 81 -19.43 5.10 21.96
CA ALA A 81 -18.84 3.80 21.68
C ALA A 81 -17.49 3.88 20.95
N PHE A 82 -17.32 4.83 20.02
CA PHE A 82 -16.18 4.81 19.09
C PHE A 82 -15.30 6.06 19.17
N TYR A 83 -15.86 7.26 19.32
CA TYR A 83 -15.07 8.49 19.27
C TYR A 83 -14.41 8.84 20.61
N LEU A 84 -15.20 9.06 21.66
CA LEU A 84 -14.73 9.52 22.96
C LEU A 84 -13.68 8.59 23.60
N PRO A 85 -13.77 7.25 23.48
CA PRO A 85 -12.73 6.37 24.02
C PRO A 85 -11.36 6.53 23.33
N ASN A 86 -11.32 7.09 22.12
CA ASN A 86 -10.13 7.15 21.27
C ASN A 86 -9.65 8.59 20.99
N VAL A 87 -10.35 9.60 21.51
CA VAL A 87 -10.11 11.01 21.18
C VAL A 87 -8.77 11.52 21.69
N GLU A 88 -8.31 11.05 22.85
CA GLU A 88 -7.05 11.50 23.46
C GLU A 88 -5.84 11.24 22.55
N ALA A 89 -5.80 10.07 21.89
CA ALA A 89 -4.73 9.72 20.97
C ALA A 89 -4.71 10.65 19.75
N GLN A 90 -5.88 10.96 19.19
CA GLN A 90 -6.03 11.88 18.05
C GLN A 90 -5.68 13.32 18.45
N GLN A 91 -6.09 13.76 19.64
CA GLN A 91 -5.79 15.08 20.16
C GLN A 91 -4.28 15.26 20.39
N LYS A 92 -3.62 14.26 20.97
CA LYS A 92 -2.17 14.27 21.15
C LYS A 92 -1.44 14.32 19.80
N CYS A 93 -1.85 13.49 18.84
CA CYS A 93 -1.28 13.49 17.49
C CYS A 93 -1.43 14.86 16.81
N TYR A 94 -2.61 15.47 16.92
CA TYR A 94 -2.87 16.82 16.41
C TYR A 94 -1.95 17.87 17.03
N GLN A 95 -1.84 17.88 18.37
CA GLN A 95 -1.00 18.84 19.10
C GLN A 95 0.48 18.71 18.72
N GLU A 96 1.00 17.48 18.67
CA GLU A 96 2.38 17.22 18.25
C GLU A 96 2.63 17.71 16.81
N ASN A 97 1.71 17.45 15.89
CA ASN A 97 1.84 17.93 14.51
C ASN A 97 1.77 19.45 14.41
N CYS A 98 0.87 20.11 15.15
CA CYS A 98 0.78 21.58 15.18
C CYS A 98 2.06 22.21 15.72
N GLU A 99 2.67 21.64 16.76
CA GLU A 99 3.95 22.12 17.29
C GLU A 99 5.07 21.98 16.26
N LEU A 100 5.22 20.79 15.67
CA LEU A 100 6.23 20.50 14.67
C LEU A 100 6.09 21.38 13.42
N LEU A 101 4.88 21.48 12.87
CA LEU A 101 4.58 22.30 11.70
C LEU A 101 4.62 23.79 12.01
N GLY A 102 4.28 24.19 13.25
CA GLY A 102 4.41 25.56 13.75
C GLY A 102 5.85 26.06 13.62
N GLY A 103 6.82 25.25 14.05
CA GLY A 103 8.25 25.54 13.90
C GLY A 103 8.85 25.26 12.52
N TYR A 104 8.10 24.64 11.61
CA TYR A 104 8.63 24.23 10.30
C TYR A 104 8.76 25.43 9.34
N PRO A 105 9.94 25.62 8.68
CA PRO A 105 10.23 26.84 7.91
C PRO A 105 9.46 26.94 6.59
N TYR A 106 8.96 25.83 6.05
CA TYR A 106 8.31 25.78 4.73
C TYR A 106 6.83 25.44 4.81
N LEU A 107 6.21 25.78 5.94
CA LEU A 107 4.77 25.98 6.04
C LEU A 107 4.57 27.46 6.38
N PHE A 108 3.82 28.18 5.56
CA PHE A 108 3.66 29.63 5.71
C PHE A 108 2.42 30.01 6.51
N CYS A 109 1.30 29.31 6.31
CA CYS A 109 0.10 29.43 7.15
C CYS A 109 0.34 28.81 8.54
N LYS A 110 0.03 29.55 9.61
CA LYS A 110 0.22 29.12 11.02
C LYS A 110 -1.05 29.19 11.86
N ASP A 111 -2.18 29.50 11.24
CA ASP A 111 -3.45 29.72 11.93
C ASP A 111 -4.17 28.39 12.19
N PHE A 112 -3.53 27.49 12.96
CA PHE A 112 -4.09 26.19 13.30
C PHE A 112 -5.38 26.31 14.11
N LEU A 113 -6.37 25.49 13.78
CA LEU A 113 -7.63 25.46 14.50
C LEU A 113 -7.46 24.84 15.90
N PRO A 114 -8.27 25.24 16.90
CA PRO A 114 -8.43 24.44 18.11
C PRO A 114 -8.96 23.03 17.78
N PHE A 115 -8.50 21.99 18.48
CA PHE A 115 -8.88 20.60 18.22
C PHE A 115 -10.40 20.39 18.22
N ASP A 116 -11.11 20.95 19.20
CA ASP A 116 -12.57 20.79 19.31
C ASP A 116 -13.33 21.51 18.18
N SER A 117 -12.68 22.47 17.53
CA SER A 117 -13.20 23.24 16.39
C SER A 117 -12.89 22.61 15.04
N LEU A 118 -12.19 21.47 14.99
CA LEU A 118 -11.87 20.79 13.72
C LEU A 118 -13.16 20.41 12.97
N PRO A 119 -13.21 20.61 11.64
CA PRO A 119 -14.42 20.39 10.84
C PRO A 119 -14.77 18.91 10.63
N ILE A 120 -13.81 18.00 10.88
CA ILE A 120 -13.97 16.55 10.67
C ILE A 120 -13.60 15.85 11.97
N LEU A 121 -14.41 14.87 12.36
CA LEU A 121 -14.11 13.92 13.43
C LEU A 121 -13.78 12.57 12.80
N PHE A 122 -12.67 11.94 13.17
CA PHE A 122 -12.34 10.61 12.68
C PHE A 122 -12.77 9.55 13.69
N PHE A 123 -13.81 8.79 13.36
CA PHE A 123 -14.28 7.69 14.20
C PHE A 123 -13.52 6.42 13.84
N PRO A 124 -12.80 5.77 14.77
CA PRO A 124 -12.15 4.50 14.51
C PRO A 124 -13.16 3.45 14.03
N PHE A 125 -12.85 2.76 12.94
CA PHE A 125 -13.64 1.64 12.42
C PHE A 125 -13.02 0.29 12.78
N ASN A 126 -11.69 0.25 12.87
CA ASN A 126 -10.88 -0.88 13.30
C ASN A 126 -9.48 -0.37 13.71
N ASP A 127 -8.54 -1.29 13.94
CA ASP A 127 -7.16 -0.94 14.33
C ASP A 127 -6.36 -0.15 13.26
N LYS A 128 -6.88 -0.05 12.03
CA LYS A 128 -6.18 0.55 10.89
C LYS A 128 -6.81 1.85 10.41
N GLY A 129 -8.14 1.87 10.29
CA GLY A 129 -8.85 2.92 9.58
C GLY A 129 -10.02 3.53 10.33
N TYR A 130 -10.54 4.60 9.73
CA TYR A 130 -11.52 5.50 10.32
C TYR A 130 -12.67 5.75 9.36
N ILE A 131 -13.84 6.08 9.89
CA ILE A 131 -14.92 6.74 9.16
C ILE A 131 -14.92 8.23 9.56
N PRO A 132 -14.67 9.17 8.64
CA PRO A 132 -14.74 10.60 8.94
C PRO A 132 -16.19 11.05 9.07
N PHE A 133 -16.46 11.94 10.01
CA PHE A 133 -17.73 12.65 10.13
C PHE A 133 -17.52 14.13 9.81
N PHE A 134 -18.16 14.61 8.74
CA PHE A 134 -18.07 15.99 8.28
C PHE A 134 -19.13 16.83 8.99
N LYS A 135 -18.73 17.64 9.99
CA LYS A 135 -19.65 18.40 10.85
C LYS A 135 -20.58 19.32 10.05
N THR A 136 -20.04 20.04 9.06
CA THR A 136 -20.79 21.00 8.24
C THR A 136 -21.81 20.32 7.32
N GLN A 137 -21.50 19.11 6.86
CA GLN A 137 -22.37 18.33 5.97
C GLN A 137 -23.32 17.42 6.74
N ASN A 138 -23.16 17.31 8.06
CA ASN A 138 -23.89 16.41 8.94
C ASN A 138 -23.98 14.98 8.38
N ARG A 139 -22.82 14.43 7.96
CA ARG A 139 -22.74 13.09 7.37
C ARG A 139 -21.42 12.40 7.69
N PHE A 140 -21.48 11.07 7.72
CA PHE A 140 -20.31 10.21 7.69
C PHE A 140 -19.81 10.03 6.24
N GLY A 141 -18.50 9.93 6.06
CA GLY A 141 -17.82 9.66 4.81
C GLY A 141 -17.52 8.17 4.59
N GLU A 142 -16.61 7.92 3.66
CA GLU A 142 -16.12 6.57 3.35
C GLU A 142 -15.00 6.15 4.30
N TYR A 143 -14.74 4.84 4.36
CA TYR A 143 -13.63 4.30 5.13
C TYR A 143 -12.28 4.78 4.60
N ILE A 144 -11.42 5.21 5.52
CA ILE A 144 -10.06 5.67 5.22
C ILE A 144 -9.06 4.84 6.04
N ASP A 145 -8.15 4.16 5.36
CA ASP A 145 -6.90 3.67 5.94
C ASP A 145 -5.76 4.59 5.45
N PHE A 146 -5.21 5.38 6.37
CA PHE A 146 -4.13 6.33 6.05
C PHE A 146 -2.85 5.63 5.59
N ASN A 147 -2.67 4.36 5.93
CA ASN A 147 -1.51 3.55 5.60
C ASN A 147 -1.80 2.52 4.49
N ASP A 148 -2.94 2.63 3.82
CA ASP A 148 -3.27 1.79 2.67
C ASP A 148 -2.12 1.87 1.65
N PRO A 149 -1.48 0.74 1.28
CA PRO A 149 -0.29 0.73 0.43
C PRO A 149 -0.60 0.97 -1.05
N VAL A 150 -1.46 1.95 -1.35
CA VAL A 150 -1.93 2.30 -2.68
C VAL A 150 -1.40 3.68 -3.09
N ILE A 151 -0.67 3.68 -4.21
CA ILE A 151 -0.31 4.90 -4.93
C ILE A 151 -1.33 5.08 -6.05
N ASP A 152 -2.31 5.94 -5.82
CA ASP A 152 -3.48 6.16 -6.70
C ASP A 152 -3.20 7.13 -7.86
N ARG A 153 -2.07 7.85 -7.81
CA ARG A 153 -1.70 8.89 -8.78
C ARG A 153 -0.22 8.82 -9.15
N ASN A 154 0.11 9.29 -10.35
CA ASN A 154 1.50 9.30 -10.82
C ASN A 154 2.24 10.56 -10.38
N PHE A 155 2.83 10.51 -9.18
CA PHE A 155 3.64 11.62 -8.64
C PHE A 155 4.88 11.97 -9.46
N PHE A 156 5.41 11.03 -10.26
CA PHE A 156 6.69 11.17 -10.96
C PHE A 156 6.52 11.20 -12.48
N HIS A 157 5.38 11.71 -12.97
CA HIS A 157 5.11 11.83 -14.40
C HIS A 157 5.95 12.94 -15.06
N ASP A 158 6.23 14.03 -14.34
CA ASP A 158 7.11 15.13 -14.75
C ASP A 158 8.21 15.30 -13.69
N LEU A 159 9.46 15.30 -14.13
CA LEU A 159 10.66 15.49 -13.30
C LEU A 159 11.48 16.71 -13.75
N GLU A 160 10.99 17.52 -14.69
CA GLU A 160 11.62 18.79 -15.05
C GLU A 160 11.48 19.78 -13.90
N ASN A 161 10.28 19.91 -13.35
CA ASN A 161 9.96 20.74 -12.19
C ASN A 161 9.98 19.96 -10.87
N PRO A 162 10.11 20.65 -9.71
CA PRO A 162 9.97 20.03 -8.40
C PRO A 162 8.60 19.37 -8.26
N ILE A 163 8.49 18.27 -7.51
CA ILE A 163 7.24 17.51 -7.44
C ILE A 163 6.15 18.36 -6.78
N LEU A 164 5.01 18.51 -7.45
CA LEU A 164 3.80 19.13 -6.92
C LEU A 164 2.71 18.07 -6.77
N ALA A 165 2.09 18.01 -5.60
CA ALA A 165 0.98 17.12 -5.32
C ALA A 165 -0.12 17.85 -4.56
N GLU A 166 -1.35 17.73 -5.03
CA GLU A 166 -2.54 18.31 -4.42
C GLU A 166 -3.20 17.31 -3.45
N ASP A 167 -3.61 17.79 -2.27
CA ASP A 167 -4.45 17.10 -1.29
C ASP A 167 -4.00 15.66 -0.97
N VAL A 168 -2.71 15.51 -0.65
CA VAL A 168 -2.14 14.24 -0.22
C VAL A 168 -2.42 14.02 1.26
N PHE A 169 -3.46 13.23 1.53
CA PHE A 169 -3.90 12.86 2.87
C PHE A 169 -3.57 11.40 3.26
N SER A 170 -2.86 10.66 2.42
CA SER A 170 -2.38 9.31 2.76
C SER A 170 -0.99 9.39 3.41
N GLN A 171 -0.85 8.82 4.60
CA GLN A 171 0.45 8.66 5.28
C GLN A 171 1.41 7.86 4.40
N TYR A 172 0.91 6.78 3.76
CA TYR A 172 1.71 5.96 2.85
C TYR A 172 2.25 6.77 1.66
N GLN A 173 1.44 7.64 1.07
CA GLN A 173 1.86 8.48 -0.05
C GLN A 173 2.83 9.60 0.35
N LEU A 174 2.63 10.22 1.52
CA LEU A 174 3.56 11.20 2.07
C LEU A 174 4.94 10.57 2.30
N GLU A 175 4.97 9.37 2.89
CA GLU A 175 6.19 8.59 3.05
C GLU A 175 6.80 8.19 1.71
N TYR A 176 5.98 7.79 0.72
CA TYR A 176 6.43 7.46 -0.63
C TYR A 176 7.17 8.64 -1.27
N LEU A 177 6.62 9.84 -1.19
CA LEU A 177 7.26 11.06 -1.68
C LEU A 177 8.56 11.36 -0.90
N ASN A 178 8.52 11.26 0.44
CA ASN A 178 9.67 11.55 1.29
C ASN A 178 10.83 10.55 1.08
N ASP A 179 10.53 9.29 0.80
CA ASP A 179 11.56 8.27 0.63
C ASP A 179 12.16 8.30 -0.78
N ASN A 180 11.40 8.76 -1.79
CA ASN A 180 11.80 8.62 -3.19
C ASN A 180 12.24 9.90 -3.89
N VAL A 181 11.81 11.08 -3.44
CA VAL A 181 12.38 12.35 -3.94
C VAL A 181 13.74 12.55 -3.26
N ARG A 182 14.75 13.03 -3.96
CA ARG A 182 16.08 13.27 -3.36
C ARG A 182 16.14 14.64 -2.71
N LYS A 183 17.04 14.81 -1.75
CA LYS A 183 17.28 16.14 -1.16
C LYS A 183 17.84 17.10 -2.21
N SER A 184 17.45 18.37 -2.14
CA SER A 184 17.92 19.45 -3.02
C SER A 184 19.46 19.52 -3.07
N GLU A 185 20.13 19.34 -1.92
CA GLU A 185 21.60 19.35 -1.84
C GLU A 185 22.25 18.17 -2.57
N TRP A 186 21.55 17.03 -2.70
CA TRP A 186 22.09 15.83 -3.33
C TRP A 186 21.95 15.83 -4.85
N VAL A 187 20.98 16.57 -5.37
CA VAL A 187 20.79 16.76 -6.82
C VAL A 187 21.38 18.08 -7.33
N ALA A 188 21.92 18.91 -6.43
CA ALA A 188 22.49 20.22 -6.72
C ALA A 188 21.54 21.16 -7.48
N ARG A 189 20.26 21.11 -7.13
CA ARG A 189 19.20 22.02 -7.60
C ARG A 189 18.04 21.99 -6.61
N GLU A 190 17.16 22.98 -6.67
CA GLU A 190 15.90 22.95 -5.92
C GLU A 190 15.17 21.66 -6.26
N ASN A 191 14.78 20.88 -5.25
CA ASN A 191 14.06 19.62 -5.40
C ASN A 191 13.10 19.33 -4.25
N HIS A 192 12.45 20.37 -3.73
CA HIS A 192 11.47 20.18 -2.67
C HIS A 192 10.22 19.47 -3.20
N ILE A 193 9.46 18.90 -2.27
CA ILE A 193 8.15 18.29 -2.53
C ILE A 193 7.10 19.31 -2.13
N TYR A 194 6.41 19.87 -3.10
CA TYR A 194 5.33 20.81 -2.89
C TYR A 194 4.03 20.06 -2.65
N LEU A 195 3.48 20.21 -1.45
CA LEU A 195 2.16 19.73 -1.08
C LEU A 195 1.21 20.91 -1.10
N HIS A 196 0.33 20.94 -2.10
CA HIS A 196 -0.73 21.92 -2.17
C HIS A 196 -1.96 21.38 -1.46
N TYR A 197 -2.44 22.10 -0.44
CA TYR A 197 -3.69 21.77 0.24
C TYR A 197 -4.74 22.81 -0.10
N THR A 198 -5.85 22.38 -0.68
CA THR A 198 -6.88 23.27 -1.23
C THR A 198 -7.76 23.93 -0.18
N ASP A 199 -7.84 23.34 1.02
CA ASP A 199 -8.61 23.86 2.16
C ASP A 199 -7.82 23.68 3.46
N TRP A 200 -7.52 24.81 4.13
CA TRP A 200 -6.74 24.80 5.37
C TRP A 200 -7.42 24.06 6.51
N ASN A 201 -8.75 24.16 6.61
CA ASN A 201 -9.51 23.56 7.71
C ASN A 201 -9.51 22.03 7.62
N THR A 202 -9.65 21.51 6.40
CA THR A 202 -9.51 20.09 6.09
C THR A 202 -8.08 19.65 6.37
N PHE A 203 -7.06 20.38 5.92
CA PHE A 203 -5.67 20.06 6.28
C PHE A 203 -5.47 19.94 7.79
N CYS A 204 -5.93 20.91 8.58
CA CYS A 204 -5.88 20.86 10.04
C CYS A 204 -6.57 19.60 10.59
N ALA A 205 -7.77 19.25 10.10
CA ALA A 205 -8.46 18.06 10.58
C ALA A 205 -7.63 16.78 10.38
N TYR A 206 -7.01 16.60 9.21
CA TYR A 206 -6.21 15.41 8.93
C TYR A 206 -4.93 15.32 9.77
N LEU A 207 -4.45 16.41 10.36
CA LEU A 207 -3.33 16.38 11.32
C LEU A 207 -3.64 15.57 12.59
N SER A 208 -4.90 15.23 12.88
CA SER A 208 -5.22 14.35 14.02
C SER A 208 -4.90 12.88 13.75
N CYS A 209 -4.65 12.50 12.49
CA CYS A 209 -4.44 11.11 12.08
C CYS A 209 -3.11 10.87 11.35
N LEU A 210 -2.50 11.91 10.78
CA LEU A 210 -1.21 11.83 10.08
C LEU A 210 -0.02 11.96 11.03
N GLN A 211 1.15 11.45 10.64
CA GLN A 211 2.38 11.53 11.45
C GLN A 211 3.50 12.27 10.71
N PHE A 212 3.75 13.52 11.10
CA PHE A 212 4.77 14.35 10.46
C PHE A 212 6.15 14.29 11.12
N SER A 213 6.27 13.73 12.33
CA SER A 213 7.52 13.66 13.10
C SER A 213 8.70 13.03 12.35
N ARG A 214 8.44 12.06 11.45
CA ARG A 214 9.46 11.41 10.61
C ARG A 214 9.65 12.07 9.24
N LEU A 215 8.69 12.88 8.80
CA LEU A 215 8.64 13.49 7.48
C LEU A 215 9.38 14.83 7.43
N LEU A 216 9.21 15.65 8.45
CA LEU A 216 9.74 17.02 8.52
C LEU A 216 11.26 17.15 8.77
N PRO A 217 11.96 16.24 9.48
CA PRO A 217 13.39 16.43 9.79
C PRO A 217 14.31 16.60 8.58
N GLN A 218 13.92 16.06 7.42
CA GLN A 218 14.71 16.21 6.20
C GLN A 218 14.45 17.53 5.46
N GLN A 219 13.47 18.32 5.92
CA GLN A 219 13.05 19.60 5.35
C GLN A 219 12.74 19.56 3.86
N LYS A 220 12.23 18.42 3.37
CA LYS A 220 11.94 18.21 1.95
C LYS A 220 10.62 18.80 1.51
N PHE A 221 9.64 18.85 2.40
CA PHE A 221 8.29 19.31 2.06
C PHE A 221 8.19 20.84 2.08
N VAL A 222 7.43 21.39 1.14
CA VAL A 222 6.93 22.76 1.12
C VAL A 222 5.42 22.67 1.10
N PHE A 223 4.76 23.30 2.06
CA PHE A 223 3.30 23.31 2.16
C PHE A 223 2.80 24.62 1.55
N LEU A 224 1.98 24.50 0.51
CA LEU A 224 1.29 25.63 -0.10
C LEU A 224 -0.20 25.47 0.21
N VAL A 225 -0.76 26.40 0.96
CA VAL A 225 -2.17 26.35 1.37
C VAL A 225 -3.00 27.28 0.47
N GLU A 226 -4.11 26.77 -0.06
CA GLU A 226 -5.09 27.51 -0.85
C GLU A 226 -4.43 28.29 -2.00
N LYS A 227 -4.38 29.62 -1.90
CA LYS A 227 -3.85 30.52 -2.94
C LYS A 227 -2.32 30.54 -3.00
N GLU A 228 -1.64 29.94 -2.02
CA GLU A 228 -0.18 29.89 -1.99
C GLU A 228 0.41 29.04 -3.13
N ILE A 229 -0.39 28.22 -3.81
CA ILE A 229 0.04 27.49 -5.02
C ILE A 229 0.63 28.42 -6.09
N ALA A 230 0.21 29.69 -6.16
CA ALA A 230 0.76 30.68 -7.08
C ALA A 230 2.26 30.95 -6.88
N GLN A 231 2.84 30.51 -5.76
CA GLN A 231 4.26 30.62 -5.44
C GLN A 231 5.08 29.43 -6.01
N TYR A 232 4.44 28.42 -6.60
CA TYR A 232 5.14 27.26 -7.15
C TYR A 232 5.72 27.54 -8.55
N PRO A 233 6.97 27.11 -8.82
CA PRO A 233 7.99 26.73 -7.86
C PRO A 233 8.60 27.97 -7.18
N ILE A 234 9.00 27.85 -5.91
CA ILE A 234 9.61 28.98 -5.18
C ILE A 234 11.07 29.12 -5.63
N ASP A 235 11.51 30.35 -5.88
CA ASP A 235 12.95 30.64 -5.97
C ASP A 235 13.56 30.64 -4.56
N PHE A 236 14.17 29.51 -4.19
CA PHE A 236 14.82 29.34 -2.88
C PHE A 236 16.06 30.21 -2.69
N ALA A 237 16.75 30.56 -3.77
CA ALA A 237 17.93 31.41 -3.70
C ALA A 237 17.52 32.86 -3.39
N GLU A 238 16.47 33.34 -4.07
CA GLU A 238 15.92 34.68 -3.82
C GLU A 238 15.23 34.76 -2.45
N ARG A 239 14.32 33.83 -2.14
CA ARG A 239 13.46 33.92 -0.95
C ARG A 239 14.17 33.59 0.35
N PHE A 240 15.03 32.58 0.34
CA PHE A 240 15.67 32.06 1.56
C PHE A 240 17.18 32.23 1.57
N GLY A 241 17.78 32.75 0.49
CA GLY A 241 19.24 32.82 0.36
C GLY A 241 19.91 31.46 0.17
N ILE A 242 19.15 30.43 -0.22
CA ILE A 242 19.64 29.05 -0.35
C ILE A 242 19.82 28.71 -1.83
N ASP A 243 21.07 28.76 -2.29
CA ASP A 243 21.44 28.40 -3.65
C ASP A 243 21.95 26.95 -3.71
N TYR A 244 21.04 26.03 -4.05
CA TYR A 244 21.36 24.61 -4.15
C TYR A 244 22.32 24.26 -5.29
N SER A 245 22.45 25.12 -6.31
CA SER A 245 23.33 24.89 -7.47
C SER A 245 24.81 24.84 -7.11
N ARG A 246 25.18 25.37 -5.94
CA ARG A 246 26.53 25.33 -5.38
C ARG A 246 26.94 23.96 -4.86
N ASN A 247 25.99 23.05 -4.65
CA ASN A 247 26.27 21.69 -4.19
C ASN A 247 26.84 20.82 -5.32
N ARG A 248 27.37 19.65 -4.95
CA ARG A 248 27.76 18.61 -5.90
C ARG A 248 26.72 17.51 -5.92
N VAL A 249 26.40 17.03 -7.11
CA VAL A 249 25.52 15.87 -7.28
C VAL A 249 26.11 14.68 -6.52
N ARG A 250 25.33 14.13 -5.60
CA ARG A 250 25.70 12.98 -4.79
C ARG A 250 25.27 11.70 -5.52
N PRO A 251 26.16 10.70 -5.67
CA PRO A 251 25.78 9.38 -6.18
C PRO A 251 24.68 8.74 -5.33
N PHE A 252 23.90 7.82 -5.92
CA PHE A 252 22.88 7.10 -5.19
C PHE A 252 23.49 6.17 -4.14
N SER A 253 22.94 6.17 -2.94
CA SER A 253 23.22 5.17 -1.90
C SER A 253 22.23 4.01 -1.97
N TYR A 254 22.67 2.80 -1.62
CA TYR A 254 21.79 1.63 -1.50
C TYR A 254 20.66 1.83 -0.47
N GLN A 255 20.87 2.72 0.52
CA GLN A 255 19.85 3.04 1.53
C GLN A 255 18.71 3.88 0.97
N GLU A 256 19.00 4.75 0.00
CA GLU A 256 17.99 5.60 -0.67
C GLU A 256 17.02 4.73 -1.51
N VAL A 257 17.51 3.62 -2.06
CA VAL A 257 16.71 2.76 -2.95
C VAL A 257 15.74 1.91 -2.14
N THR A 258 14.47 2.29 -2.20
CA THR A 258 13.36 1.69 -1.46
C THR A 258 12.27 1.08 -2.36
N ARG A 259 12.32 1.38 -3.67
CA ARG A 259 11.36 0.90 -4.67
C ARG A 259 11.87 -0.30 -5.44
N LEU A 260 11.00 -1.30 -5.58
CA LEU A 260 11.17 -2.46 -6.42
C LEU A 260 10.02 -2.53 -7.43
N ILE A 261 10.37 -2.61 -8.70
CA ILE A 261 9.47 -3.03 -9.77
C ILE A 261 9.80 -4.50 -10.05
N TRP A 262 8.95 -5.39 -9.57
CA TRP A 262 9.07 -6.82 -9.81
C TRP A 262 8.40 -7.19 -11.14
N HIS A 263 9.22 -7.32 -12.17
CA HIS A 263 8.84 -7.82 -13.47
C HIS A 263 8.74 -9.35 -13.42
N THR A 264 7.51 -9.88 -13.30
CA THR A 264 7.30 -11.32 -13.19
C THR A 264 7.33 -11.98 -14.57
N GLN A 265 7.87 -13.19 -14.64
CA GLN A 265 7.93 -13.97 -15.87
C GLN A 265 7.08 -15.24 -15.76
N LEU A 266 6.12 -15.39 -16.68
CA LEU A 266 5.44 -16.65 -16.94
C LEU A 266 6.23 -17.43 -17.98
N ALA A 267 6.64 -18.66 -17.65
CA ALA A 267 7.49 -19.50 -18.51
C ALA A 267 6.92 -19.74 -19.93
N THR A 268 5.60 -19.68 -20.10
CA THR A 268 4.89 -19.99 -21.35
C THR A 268 4.22 -18.78 -22.02
N HIS A 269 4.25 -17.59 -21.39
CA HIS A 269 3.47 -16.41 -21.83
C HIS A 269 4.27 -15.11 -21.74
N ASN A 270 5.52 -15.05 -22.19
CA ASN A 270 6.33 -13.86 -21.95
C ASN A 270 6.14 -12.77 -23.02
N GLY A 271 5.59 -11.64 -22.60
CA GLY A 271 5.88 -10.32 -23.21
C GLY A 271 7.11 -9.67 -22.56
N GLY A 272 7.86 -10.41 -21.75
CA GLY A 272 8.91 -9.86 -20.88
C GLY A 272 10.01 -9.16 -21.65
N ASP A 273 10.52 -9.76 -22.73
CA ASP A 273 11.59 -9.16 -23.54
C ASP A 273 11.18 -7.80 -24.14
N PHE A 274 9.90 -7.63 -24.50
CA PHE A 274 9.36 -6.35 -24.98
C PHE A 274 9.36 -5.28 -23.88
N PHE A 275 9.02 -5.64 -22.64
CA PHE A 275 9.12 -4.70 -21.53
C PHE A 275 10.57 -4.40 -21.14
N ASN A 276 11.47 -5.38 -21.24
CA ASN A 276 12.90 -5.13 -21.07
C ASN A 276 13.39 -4.11 -22.10
N GLU A 277 12.97 -4.22 -23.36
CA GLU A 277 13.28 -3.23 -24.40
C GLU A 277 12.73 -1.83 -24.06
N ILE A 278 11.48 -1.73 -23.59
CA ILE A 278 10.88 -0.45 -23.16
C ILE A 278 11.66 0.19 -22.00
N PHE A 279 12.08 -0.61 -21.03
CA PHE A 279 12.75 -0.13 -19.82
C PHE A 279 14.29 -0.11 -19.93
N HIS A 280 14.83 -0.54 -21.06
CA HIS A 280 16.27 -0.58 -21.31
C HIS A 280 16.86 0.83 -21.21
N ASN A 281 17.93 0.97 -20.43
CA ASN A 281 18.60 2.26 -20.16
C ASN A 281 17.66 3.38 -19.69
N HIS A 282 16.59 3.05 -18.97
CA HIS A 282 15.70 4.06 -18.40
C HIS A 282 16.43 4.92 -17.34
N PRO A 283 16.28 6.27 -17.36
CA PRO A 283 17.05 7.17 -16.51
C PRO A 283 16.82 7.04 -15.01
N ASN A 284 15.73 6.37 -14.62
CA ASN A 284 15.36 6.16 -13.23
C ASN A 284 15.21 4.69 -12.82
N LEU A 285 15.78 3.75 -13.58
CA LEU A 285 15.75 2.32 -13.24
C LEU A 285 17.15 1.73 -13.10
N LEU A 286 17.36 1.00 -12.01
CA LEU A 286 18.46 0.06 -11.85
C LEU A 286 17.98 -1.29 -12.40
N THR A 287 18.47 -1.69 -13.56
CA THR A 287 17.96 -2.88 -14.24
C THR A 287 18.74 -4.13 -13.84
N MET A 288 18.01 -5.22 -13.56
CA MET A 288 18.58 -6.55 -13.50
C MET A 288 17.65 -7.53 -14.19
N GLU A 289 17.98 -7.80 -15.44
CA GLU A 289 17.21 -8.65 -16.32
C GLU A 289 17.64 -10.10 -16.17
N SER A 290 16.65 -10.99 -16.20
CA SER A 290 16.81 -12.43 -16.40
C SER A 290 17.91 -13.11 -15.57
N VAL A 291 17.81 -13.08 -14.23
CA VAL A 291 18.72 -13.84 -13.34
C VAL A 291 18.01 -14.95 -12.58
N MET A 292 18.63 -16.13 -12.48
CA MET A 292 18.12 -17.21 -11.62
C MET A 292 18.14 -16.78 -10.15
N PHE A 293 16.98 -16.74 -9.52
CA PHE A 293 16.82 -16.22 -8.17
C PHE A 293 17.64 -16.96 -7.11
N HIS A 294 17.74 -18.29 -7.24
CA HIS A 294 18.55 -19.09 -6.31
C HIS A 294 20.03 -18.72 -6.38
N GLU A 295 20.57 -18.55 -7.59
CA GLU A 295 21.97 -18.15 -7.78
C GLU A 295 22.24 -16.76 -7.20
N LEU A 296 21.35 -15.81 -7.46
CA LEU A 296 21.42 -14.47 -6.90
C LEU A 296 21.40 -14.50 -5.37
N SER A 297 20.48 -15.27 -4.79
CA SER A 297 20.36 -15.44 -3.34
C SER A 297 21.64 -16.02 -2.72
N GLN A 298 22.26 -17.01 -3.36
CA GLN A 298 23.54 -17.57 -2.91
C GLN A 298 24.69 -16.56 -3.04
N LYS A 299 24.73 -15.80 -4.14
CA LYS A 299 25.72 -14.73 -4.35
C LYS A 299 25.62 -13.67 -3.25
N ILE A 300 24.42 -13.20 -2.93
CA ILE A 300 24.18 -12.22 -1.85
C ILE A 300 24.62 -12.78 -0.50
N LYS A 301 24.22 -14.01 -0.16
CA LYS A 301 24.62 -14.67 1.10
C LYS A 301 26.14 -14.79 1.22
N THR A 302 26.80 -15.22 0.15
CA THR A 302 28.26 -15.37 0.11
C THR A 302 28.96 -14.03 0.25
N ALA A 303 28.55 -13.01 -0.52
CA ALA A 303 29.10 -11.66 -0.45
C ALA A 303 28.95 -11.05 0.94
N LYS A 304 27.78 -11.21 1.56
CA LYS A 304 27.50 -10.73 2.92
C LYS A 304 28.37 -11.42 3.97
N LYS A 305 28.58 -12.74 3.84
CA LYS A 305 29.48 -13.50 4.74
C LYS A 305 30.92 -13.01 4.61
N GLU A 306 31.38 -12.77 3.39
CA GLU A 306 32.74 -12.31 3.12
C GLU A 306 32.98 -10.88 3.64
N LEU A 307 32.03 -9.96 3.41
CA LEU A 307 32.07 -8.61 3.99
C LEU A 307 32.15 -8.65 5.52
N ARG A 308 31.36 -9.51 6.17
CA ARG A 308 31.41 -9.68 7.63
C ARG A 308 32.74 -10.26 8.12
N ARG A 309 33.40 -11.11 7.32
CA ARG A 309 34.72 -11.67 7.63
C ARG A 309 35.82 -10.61 7.52
N GLN A 310 35.74 -9.74 6.52
CA GLN A 310 36.70 -8.67 6.27
C GLN A 310 36.49 -7.44 7.18
N ALA A 311 35.31 -7.31 7.78
CA ALA A 311 34.97 -6.17 8.64
C ALA A 311 35.85 -6.07 9.89
N GLY A 312 36.51 -4.92 10.05
CA GLY A 312 37.22 -4.57 11.26
C GLY A 312 36.29 -4.47 12.48
N LYS A 313 36.84 -4.51 13.71
CA LYS A 313 36.05 -4.47 14.96
C LYS A 313 35.05 -3.30 15.01
N THR A 314 35.42 -2.14 14.49
CA THR A 314 34.59 -0.92 14.45
C THR A 314 33.49 -0.95 13.40
N GLN A 315 33.60 -1.81 12.37
CA GLN A 315 32.65 -1.90 11.25
C GLN A 315 31.64 -3.04 11.42
N LYS A 316 31.84 -3.95 12.39
CA LYS A 316 30.95 -5.09 12.63
C LYS A 316 29.50 -4.70 12.87
N GLY A 317 29.25 -3.62 13.62
CA GLY A 317 27.90 -3.12 13.86
C GLY A 317 27.19 -2.63 12.60
N MET A 318 27.92 -1.95 11.70
CA MET A 318 27.39 -1.51 10.40
C MET A 318 27.08 -2.70 9.49
N MET A 319 27.99 -3.68 9.43
CA MET A 319 27.79 -4.89 8.62
C MET A 319 26.68 -5.81 9.15
N ALA A 320 26.38 -5.73 10.45
CA ALA A 320 25.24 -6.46 11.02
C ALA A 320 23.90 -5.90 10.52
N ARG A 321 23.83 -4.58 10.25
CA ARG A 321 22.61 -3.88 9.81
C ARG A 321 22.32 -3.98 8.32
N LEU A 322 23.28 -4.40 7.49
CA LEU A 322 23.07 -4.58 6.05
C LEU A 322 22.01 -5.66 5.79
N THR A 323 20.94 -5.27 5.12
CA THR A 323 19.89 -6.18 4.66
C THR A 323 20.28 -6.86 3.36
N ASP A 324 19.56 -7.91 2.97
CA ASP A 324 19.81 -8.58 1.67
C ASP A 324 19.38 -7.68 0.50
N LYS A 325 18.40 -6.79 0.72
CA LYS A 325 18.07 -5.69 -0.20
C LYS A 325 19.25 -4.74 -0.39
N ASP A 326 19.87 -4.29 0.70
CA ASP A 326 21.03 -3.38 0.62
C ASP A 326 22.18 -4.00 -0.17
N MET A 327 22.41 -5.31 0.02
CA MET A 327 23.40 -6.08 -0.73
C MET A 327 23.06 -6.18 -2.22
N LEU A 328 21.80 -6.47 -2.56
CA LEU A 328 21.32 -6.50 -3.94
C LEU A 328 21.55 -5.14 -4.62
N VAL A 329 21.07 -4.06 -4.00
CA VAL A 329 21.20 -2.71 -4.58
C VAL A 329 22.66 -2.30 -4.71
N SER A 330 23.50 -2.61 -3.71
CA SER A 330 24.94 -2.33 -3.79
C SER A 330 25.62 -3.06 -4.94
N LEU A 331 25.23 -4.32 -5.21
CA LEU A 331 25.72 -5.08 -6.35
C LEU A 331 25.31 -4.44 -7.69
N LEU A 332 24.09 -3.91 -7.79
CA LEU A 332 23.61 -3.22 -8.99
C LEU A 332 24.30 -1.87 -9.19
N LEU A 333 24.48 -1.08 -8.13
CA LEU A 333 25.20 0.20 -8.20
C LEU A 333 26.68 0.03 -8.58
N GLY A 334 27.26 -1.15 -8.35
CA GLY A 334 28.62 -1.49 -8.78
C GLY A 334 28.73 -2.05 -10.21
N ARG A 335 27.61 -2.19 -10.92
CA ARG A 335 27.53 -2.75 -12.27
C ARG A 335 27.26 -1.65 -13.29
N GLU A 336 28.17 -1.49 -14.24
CA GLU A 336 28.04 -0.49 -15.31
C GLU A 336 26.78 -0.73 -16.17
N ASP A 337 26.48 -1.99 -16.49
CA ASP A 337 25.32 -2.36 -17.29
C ASP A 337 23.99 -2.06 -16.60
N ALA A 338 23.90 -2.31 -15.29
CA ALA A 338 22.71 -2.00 -14.49
C ALA A 338 22.48 -0.48 -14.30
N CYS A 339 23.54 0.33 -14.48
CA CYS A 339 23.52 1.78 -14.29
C CYS A 339 23.56 2.57 -15.60
N ALA A 340 23.66 1.91 -16.76
CA ALA A 340 24.02 2.54 -18.03
C ALA A 340 23.09 3.70 -18.45
N GLY A 341 21.80 3.63 -18.08
CA GLY A 341 20.83 4.67 -18.37
C GLY A 341 20.71 5.78 -17.32
N LEU A 342 21.24 5.60 -16.11
CA LEU A 342 20.85 6.41 -14.95
C LEU A 342 21.20 7.90 -15.11
N ASP A 343 20.21 8.74 -14.82
CA ASP A 343 20.42 10.18 -14.61
C ASP A 343 20.71 10.45 -13.12
N TYR A 344 21.97 10.70 -12.79
CA TYR A 344 22.38 11.05 -11.42
C TYR A 344 21.84 12.41 -10.95
N LYS A 345 21.39 13.29 -11.86
CA LYS A 345 20.73 14.57 -11.56
C LYS A 345 19.21 14.44 -11.45
N ALA A 346 18.66 13.24 -11.63
CA ALA A 346 17.24 13.00 -11.48
C ALA A 346 16.75 13.43 -10.10
N ARG A 347 15.53 13.98 -10.08
CA ARG A 347 14.85 14.44 -8.86
C ARG A 347 14.53 13.30 -7.89
N ILE A 348 14.48 12.07 -8.39
CA ILE A 348 14.06 10.89 -7.64
C ILE A 348 15.18 9.85 -7.56
N VAL A 349 15.12 9.02 -6.53
CA VAL A 349 15.95 7.83 -6.41
C VAL A 349 15.48 6.78 -7.44
N PRO A 350 16.36 6.08 -8.15
CA PRO A 350 15.94 5.05 -9.09
C PRO A 350 15.22 3.89 -8.38
N ALA A 351 14.29 3.26 -9.09
CA ALA A 351 13.69 2.00 -8.65
C ALA A 351 14.53 0.82 -9.17
N VAL A 352 14.56 -0.30 -8.43
CA VAL A 352 15.12 -1.54 -8.97
C VAL A 352 14.10 -2.16 -9.91
N PHE A 353 14.43 -2.30 -11.19
CA PHE A 353 13.67 -3.10 -12.14
C PHE A 353 14.25 -4.52 -12.13
N PHE A 354 13.54 -5.44 -11.49
CA PHE A 354 14.04 -6.78 -11.21
C PHE A 354 13.18 -7.83 -11.90
N GLN A 355 13.83 -8.63 -12.76
CA GLN A 355 13.22 -9.79 -13.42
C GLN A 355 13.91 -11.09 -12.95
N PRO A 356 13.53 -11.62 -11.77
CA PRO A 356 14.02 -12.91 -11.32
C PRO A 356 13.39 -14.05 -12.10
N HIS A 357 14.20 -15.03 -12.48
CA HIS A 357 13.76 -16.34 -12.93
C HIS A 357 13.66 -17.30 -11.75
N PHE A 358 12.58 -18.07 -11.74
CA PHE A 358 12.39 -19.16 -10.82
C PHE A 358 12.34 -20.47 -11.59
N PRO A 359 12.83 -21.59 -11.01
CA PRO A 359 12.50 -22.90 -11.53
C PRO A 359 10.98 -23.12 -11.47
N ASN A 360 10.49 -24.21 -12.08
CA ASN A 360 9.07 -24.53 -12.06
C ASN A 360 8.47 -24.44 -10.65
N MET A 361 7.36 -23.71 -10.53
CA MET A 361 6.57 -23.60 -9.31
C MET A 361 5.73 -24.88 -9.17
N LEU A 362 6.10 -25.75 -8.25
CA LEU A 362 5.41 -27.02 -8.03
C LEU A 362 4.42 -26.86 -6.87
N TYR A 363 3.13 -26.97 -7.16
CA TYR A 363 2.09 -26.88 -6.15
C TYR A 363 1.53 -28.27 -5.79
N HIS A 364 1.31 -28.50 -4.50
CA HIS A 364 0.56 -29.63 -3.97
C HIS A 364 -0.51 -29.16 -3.00
N ILE A 365 -1.51 -30.01 -2.78
CA ILE A 365 -2.60 -29.74 -1.84
C ILE A 365 -2.18 -30.23 -0.46
N MET A 366 -2.19 -29.33 0.53
CA MET A 366 -2.03 -29.67 1.94
C MET A 366 -3.38 -29.62 2.65
N LEU A 367 -3.65 -30.61 3.50
CA LEU A 367 -4.78 -30.58 4.43
C LEU A 367 -4.40 -29.66 5.60
N ALA A 368 -5.03 -28.48 5.68
CA ALA A 368 -4.83 -27.60 6.82
C ALA A 368 -5.40 -28.28 8.08
N GLY A 369 -4.74 -28.13 9.23
CA GLY A 369 -5.04 -28.86 10.48
C GLY A 369 -6.46 -28.69 11.07
N LYS A 370 -7.36 -27.93 10.42
CA LYS A 370 -8.80 -27.91 10.71
C LYS A 370 -9.53 -28.80 9.69
N LYS A 371 -10.32 -29.77 10.17
CA LYS A 371 -11.10 -30.69 9.32
C LYS A 371 -11.82 -29.93 8.19
N GLY A 372 -11.50 -30.28 6.95
CA GLY A 372 -12.26 -29.86 5.76
C GLY A 372 -11.68 -28.73 4.93
N VAL A 373 -10.51 -28.17 5.27
CA VAL A 373 -9.86 -27.11 4.47
C VAL A 373 -8.59 -27.63 3.80
N SER A 374 -8.55 -27.55 2.47
CA SER A 374 -7.39 -27.85 1.65
C SER A 374 -6.75 -26.55 1.16
N THR A 375 -5.45 -26.40 1.34
CA THR A 375 -4.69 -25.22 0.89
C THR A 375 -3.69 -25.64 -0.18
N LEU A 376 -3.56 -24.82 -1.22
CA LEU A 376 -2.52 -24.98 -2.23
C LEU A 376 -1.18 -24.49 -1.65
N TYR A 377 -0.13 -25.32 -1.73
CA TYR A 377 1.19 -24.99 -1.22
C TYR A 377 2.27 -25.26 -2.27
N SER A 378 3.26 -24.37 -2.33
CA SER A 378 4.48 -24.54 -3.10
C SER A 378 5.67 -24.07 -2.25
N GLU A 379 6.67 -24.93 -2.07
CA GLU A 379 7.91 -24.58 -1.37
C GLU A 379 8.63 -23.42 -2.08
N GLN A 380 8.59 -23.39 -3.41
CA GLN A 380 9.15 -22.31 -4.20
C GLN A 380 8.42 -21.00 -3.92
N TYR A 381 7.09 -21.01 -3.89
CA TYR A 381 6.28 -19.85 -3.54
C TYR A 381 6.62 -19.31 -2.15
N GLU A 382 6.66 -20.19 -1.15
CA GLU A 382 7.01 -19.80 0.21
C GLU A 382 8.41 -19.20 0.30
N SER A 383 9.39 -19.81 -0.38
CA SER A 383 10.76 -19.28 -0.40
C SER A 383 10.89 -17.88 -1.00
N ILE A 384 10.01 -17.52 -1.94
CA ILE A 384 9.94 -16.20 -2.57
C ILE A 384 9.25 -15.22 -1.62
N ARG A 385 8.08 -15.62 -1.09
CA ARG A 385 7.26 -14.83 -0.15
C ARG A 385 8.04 -14.46 1.11
N GLU A 386 8.84 -15.39 1.62
CA GLU A 386 9.66 -15.22 2.82
C GLU A 386 11.05 -14.62 2.55
N SER A 387 11.37 -14.31 1.29
CA SER A 387 12.73 -13.88 0.97
C SER A 387 13.04 -12.48 1.53
N PRO A 388 14.13 -12.33 2.30
CA PRO A 388 14.60 -11.03 2.76
C PRO A 388 15.03 -10.08 1.63
N ILE A 389 15.24 -10.58 0.40
CA ILE A 389 15.54 -9.75 -0.76
C ILE A 389 14.32 -8.89 -1.11
N PHE A 390 13.11 -9.47 -1.09
CA PHE A 390 11.87 -8.78 -1.41
C PHE A 390 11.35 -8.01 -0.20
N GLN A 391 11.27 -8.64 0.98
CA GLN A 391 10.61 -8.09 2.17
C GLN A 391 11.21 -6.77 2.70
N ASN A 392 12.47 -6.47 2.39
CA ASN A 392 13.13 -5.25 2.86
C ASN A 392 12.88 -4.04 1.94
N PHE A 393 12.27 -4.22 0.76
CA PHE A 393 11.76 -3.09 -0.03
C PHE A 393 10.43 -2.62 0.56
N LYS A 394 10.34 -1.31 0.82
CA LYS A 394 9.11 -0.69 1.36
C LYS A 394 8.01 -0.56 0.31
N TYR A 395 8.40 -0.35 -0.94
CA TYR A 395 7.48 -0.09 -2.05
C TYR A 395 7.73 -1.12 -3.14
N ILE A 396 6.80 -2.06 -3.32
CA ILE A 396 6.89 -3.09 -4.35
C ILE A 396 5.71 -2.92 -5.29
N LYS A 397 6.00 -2.75 -6.57
CA LYS A 397 5.01 -2.83 -7.64
C LYS A 397 5.35 -4.02 -8.51
N THR A 398 4.35 -4.84 -8.83
CA THR A 398 4.54 -5.98 -9.72
C THR A 398 3.66 -5.85 -10.94
N PHE A 399 4.12 -6.43 -12.04
CA PHE A 399 3.32 -6.62 -13.23
C PHE A 399 3.71 -7.94 -13.90
N THR A 400 2.75 -8.52 -14.61
CA THR A 400 2.94 -9.76 -15.37
C THR A 400 2.59 -9.47 -16.83
N PRO A 401 3.59 -9.36 -17.73
CA PRO A 401 3.34 -9.24 -19.15
C PRO A 401 2.61 -10.49 -19.63
N MET A 402 1.41 -10.31 -20.15
CA MET A 402 0.67 -11.37 -20.82
C MET A 402 0.64 -11.07 -22.31
N ARG A 403 1.02 -12.06 -23.13
CA ARG A 403 0.79 -11.97 -24.58
C ARG A 403 -0.72 -11.87 -24.82
N ARG A 404 -1.15 -11.01 -25.74
CA ARG A 404 -2.54 -11.00 -26.21
C ARG A 404 -2.88 -12.41 -26.71
N ILE A 405 -4.02 -12.95 -26.27
CA ILE A 405 -4.55 -14.22 -26.75
C ILE A 405 -4.84 -14.06 -28.25
N THR A 406 -3.96 -14.58 -29.11
CA THR A 406 -4.11 -14.58 -30.57
C THR A 406 -4.72 -15.89 -31.07
N THR A 407 -5.10 -15.94 -32.34
CA THR A 407 -5.48 -17.20 -33.01
C THR A 407 -4.34 -18.22 -33.01
N SER A 408 -3.08 -17.78 -33.09
CA SER A 408 -1.90 -18.64 -32.94
C SER A 408 -1.78 -19.20 -31.52
N TYR A 409 -2.13 -18.43 -30.50
CA TYR A 409 -2.19 -18.92 -29.12
C TYR A 409 -3.26 -20.01 -28.93
N ALA A 410 -4.45 -19.84 -29.51
CA ALA A 410 -5.48 -20.88 -29.51
C ALA A 410 -4.99 -22.17 -30.19
N ALA A 411 -4.16 -22.07 -31.23
CA ALA A 411 -3.52 -23.23 -31.86
C ALA A 411 -2.51 -23.92 -30.94
N SER A 412 -1.68 -23.16 -30.20
CA SER A 412 -0.77 -23.72 -29.19
C SER A 412 -1.50 -24.44 -28.07
N VAL A 413 -2.60 -23.87 -27.56
CA VAL A 413 -3.44 -24.52 -26.53
C VAL A 413 -4.07 -25.81 -27.08
N ARG A 414 -4.59 -25.81 -28.32
CA ARG A 414 -5.11 -27.03 -28.96
C ARG A 414 -4.03 -28.09 -29.16
N PHE A 415 -2.82 -27.69 -29.57
CA PHE A 415 -1.69 -28.59 -29.71
C PHE A 415 -1.29 -29.21 -28.35
N MET A 416 -1.16 -28.40 -27.30
CA MET A 416 -0.86 -28.86 -25.95
C MET A 416 -1.95 -29.80 -25.39
N TYR A 417 -3.22 -29.48 -25.65
CA TYR A 417 -4.35 -30.35 -25.27
C TYR A 417 -4.30 -31.70 -25.99
N ALA A 418 -4.06 -31.69 -27.31
CA ALA A 418 -3.91 -32.92 -28.09
C ALA A 418 -2.74 -33.77 -27.58
N GLN A 419 -1.61 -33.14 -27.25
CA GLN A 419 -0.44 -33.84 -26.73
C GLN A 419 -0.68 -34.42 -25.33
N ALA A 420 -1.39 -33.71 -24.47
CA ALA A 420 -1.78 -34.23 -23.16
C ALA A 420 -2.74 -35.43 -23.27
N GLN A 421 -3.67 -35.42 -24.23
CA GLN A 421 -4.51 -36.58 -24.51
C GLN A 421 -3.70 -37.79 -25.03
N MET A 422 -2.70 -37.55 -25.89
CA MET A 422 -1.81 -38.61 -26.36
C MET A 422 -0.97 -39.23 -25.24
N ASP A 423 -0.52 -38.43 -24.27
CA ASP A 423 0.26 -38.92 -23.13
C ASP A 423 -0.60 -39.64 -22.07
N GLN A 424 -1.89 -39.32 -21.94
CA GLN A 424 -2.83 -40.10 -21.11
C GLN A 424 -3.08 -41.52 -21.62
N GLY A 425 -2.82 -41.79 -22.91
CA GLY A 425 -2.96 -43.13 -23.52
C GLY A 425 -1.76 -44.07 -23.31
N ARG A 426 -0.69 -43.64 -22.63
CA ARG A 426 0.49 -44.48 -22.34
C ARG A 426 0.39 -45.05 -20.93
N GLU A 427 0.05 -46.34 -20.82
CA GLU A 427 0.06 -47.07 -19.55
C GLU A 427 1.46 -47.00 -18.90
N GLY A 428 1.51 -46.57 -17.63
CA GLY A 428 2.75 -46.30 -16.87
C GLY A 428 3.00 -44.82 -16.53
N GLY A 429 1.99 -43.96 -16.67
CA GLY A 429 2.07 -42.51 -16.53
C GLY A 429 2.77 -41.99 -15.26
N LYS A 430 3.93 -41.35 -15.45
CA LYS A 430 4.46 -40.37 -14.48
C LYS A 430 3.45 -39.21 -14.35
N PRO A 431 3.29 -38.59 -13.18
CA PRO A 431 2.33 -37.51 -12.99
C PRO A 431 2.58 -36.37 -13.99
N LEU A 432 1.49 -35.85 -14.56
CA LEU A 432 1.43 -34.78 -15.55
C LEU A 432 2.35 -33.61 -15.16
N ARG A 433 3.47 -33.44 -15.87
CA ARG A 433 4.44 -32.35 -15.64
C ARG A 433 4.05 -31.01 -16.28
N TRP A 434 2.92 -30.93 -17.00
CA TRP A 434 2.62 -29.79 -17.88
C TRP A 434 1.24 -29.16 -17.70
N PHE A 435 0.40 -29.68 -16.79
CA PHE A 435 -0.97 -29.20 -16.57
C PHE A 435 -1.08 -28.45 -15.24
N GLN A 436 -0.44 -27.30 -15.13
CA GLN A 436 -0.66 -26.37 -14.02
C GLN A 436 -0.44 -24.93 -14.49
N MET A 437 -1.32 -24.46 -15.39
CA MET A 437 -1.58 -23.04 -15.62
C MET A 437 -2.60 -22.95 -16.75
N LEU A 438 -3.90 -22.95 -16.46
CA LEU A 438 -4.85 -22.25 -17.34
C LEU A 438 -6.28 -22.03 -16.82
N TYR A 439 -6.66 -22.40 -15.59
CA TYR A 439 -8.09 -22.32 -15.23
C TYR A 439 -8.48 -21.61 -13.92
N LEU A 440 -7.56 -20.90 -13.25
CA LEU A 440 -7.91 -20.19 -12.01
C LEU A 440 -7.49 -18.71 -11.93
N SER A 441 -6.86 -18.13 -12.96
CA SER A 441 -6.44 -16.70 -12.89
C SER A 441 -7.41 -15.72 -13.56
N VAL A 442 -8.57 -16.17 -14.07
CA VAL A 442 -9.54 -15.30 -14.76
C VAL A 442 -10.76 -14.98 -13.90
N TYR A 443 -10.92 -15.60 -12.73
CA TYR A 443 -11.96 -15.21 -11.77
C TYR A 443 -11.39 -15.17 -10.35
N LYS A 444 -11.40 -13.95 -9.77
CA LYS A 444 -10.93 -13.51 -8.44
C LYS A 444 -9.57 -12.79 -8.40
N THR A 445 -9.51 -11.64 -9.07
CA THR A 445 -8.99 -10.42 -8.43
C THR A 445 -10.09 -9.82 -7.56
N GLU A 446 -10.32 -10.41 -6.39
CA GLU A 446 -10.76 -9.65 -5.22
C GLU A 446 -9.48 -9.30 -4.46
N ALA A 447 -9.36 -8.03 -4.11
CA ALA A 447 -8.23 -7.44 -3.43
C ALA A 447 -7.86 -8.21 -2.14
N LEU A 448 -6.56 -8.34 -1.90
CA LEU A 448 -5.98 -8.50 -0.56
C LEU A 448 -4.99 -7.37 -0.33
#